data_AF-A0A3B9Z1K6-F1
#
_entry.id   AF-A0A3B9Z1K6-F1
#
_cell.length_a   1.000
_cell.length_b   1.000
_cell.length_c   1.000
_cell.angle_alpha   90.00
_cell.angle_beta   90.00
_cell.angle_gamma   90.00
#
_symmetry.space_group_name_H-M   'P 1'
#
loop_
_entity.id
_entity.type
_entity.pdbx_description
1 polymer ?
#
loop_
_entity_poly.entity_id
_entity_poly.type
_entity_poly.pdbx_seq_one_letter_code
_entity_poly.pdbx_strand_id
1 'polypeptide(L)' 'DAGEDFAVVGYTLAGTHELPMMGQAATGKPIAMPALLVFRLRDGRIAHLRTMTDNAGAMRVAA' A
#
# COMPACT_ATOMS: atom_id res chain seq x y z
N ASP A 1 12.41 -29.97 -2.26
CA ASP A 1 11.45 -29.08 -1.57
C ASP A 1 11.85 -27.65 -1.81
N ALA A 2 11.08 -26.91 -2.63
CA ALA A 2 11.24 -25.46 -2.69
C ALA A 2 10.68 -24.92 -1.37
N GLY A 3 11.53 -24.31 -0.55
CA GLY A 3 11.11 -23.70 0.71
C GLY A 3 10.06 -22.61 0.51
N GLU A 4 9.48 -22.11 1.60
CA GLU A 4 8.66 -20.90 1.51
C GLU A 4 9.54 -19.72 1.10
N ASP A 5 9.16 -19.02 0.02
CA ASP A 5 9.88 -17.86 -0.48
C ASP A 5 9.16 -16.57 -0.04
N PHE A 6 9.94 -15.55 0.34
CA PHE A 6 9.43 -14.24 0.70
C PHE A 6 10.04 -13.16 -0.19
N ALA A 7 9.20 -12.23 -0.65
CA ALA A 7 9.62 -11.06 -1.39
C ALA A 7 9.07 -9.79 -0.74
N VAL A 8 9.90 -8.76 -0.64
CA VAL A 8 9.50 -7.44 -0.13
C VAL A 8 9.69 -6.41 -1.24
N VAL A 9 8.65 -5.62 -1.49
CA VAL A 9 8.67 -4.54 -2.49
C VAL A 9 8.43 -3.22 -1.79
N GLY A 10 9.37 -2.29 -1.92
CA GLY A 10 9.18 -0.89 -1.57
C GLY A 10 8.71 -0.09 -2.76
N TYR A 11 7.68 0.73 -2.58
CA TYR A 11 7.13 1.58 -3.64
C TYR A 11 6.51 2.86 -3.05
N THR A 12 6.21 3.82 -3.92
CA THR A 12 5.40 5.00 -3.58
C THR A 12 4.06 4.89 -4.28
N LEU A 13 2.97 4.88 -3.52
CA LEU A 13 1.61 5.01 -4.06
C LEU A 13 1.38 6.48 -4.42
N ALA A 14 1.13 6.77 -5.69
CA ALA A 14 0.77 8.09 -6.18
C ALA A 14 -0.65 8.07 -6.74
N GLY A 15 -1.41 9.15 -6.52
CA GLY A 15 -2.78 9.28 -7.03
C GLY A 15 -3.42 10.59 -6.61
N THR A 16 -4.73 10.71 -6.79
CA THR A 16 -5.55 11.85 -6.36
C THR A 16 -6.60 11.38 -5.36
N HIS A 17 -6.82 12.13 -4.28
CA HIS A 17 -7.86 11.84 -3.29
C HIS A 17 -9.25 12.23 -3.82
N GLU A 18 -9.81 11.37 -4.69
CA GLU A 18 -11.04 11.61 -5.45
C GLU A 18 -12.31 11.08 -4.76
N LEU A 19 -12.15 10.17 -3.80
CA LEU A 19 -13.26 9.54 -3.06
C LEU A 19 -13.03 9.63 -1.55
N PRO A 20 -14.09 9.61 -0.74
CA PRO A 20 -13.94 9.63 0.71
C PRO A 20 -13.02 8.52 1.21
N MET A 21 -12.08 8.87 2.08
CA MET A 21 -11.06 7.98 2.60
C MET A 21 -10.87 8.20 4.10
N MET A 22 -10.88 7.12 4.89
CA MET A 22 -10.67 7.15 6.35
C MET A 22 -11.54 8.17 7.10
N GLY A 23 -12.81 8.32 6.67
CA GLY A 23 -13.76 9.26 7.28
C GLY A 23 -13.61 10.72 6.82
N GLN A 24 -12.67 11.03 5.93
CA GLN A 24 -12.54 12.35 5.32
C GLN A 24 -13.21 12.41 3.96
N ALA A 25 -13.81 13.55 3.63
CA ALA A 25 -14.34 13.81 2.30
C ALA A 25 -13.20 13.89 1.27
N ALA A 26 -13.52 13.60 0.01
CA ALA A 26 -12.57 13.75 -1.09
C ALA A 26 -12.05 15.19 -1.15
N THR A 27 -10.73 15.36 -1.27
CA THR A 27 -10.08 16.69 -1.29
C THR A 27 -9.68 17.15 -2.69
N GLY A 28 -9.58 16.22 -3.66
CA GLY A 28 -9.03 16.49 -4.99
C GLY A 28 -7.52 16.76 -5.01
N LYS A 29 -6.82 16.68 -3.86
CA LYS A 29 -5.37 16.89 -3.77
C LYS A 29 -4.60 15.63 -4.20
N PRO A 30 -3.39 15.79 -4.77
CA PRO A 30 -2.50 14.67 -5.03
C PRO A 30 -2.03 14.04 -3.72
N ILE A 31 -1.91 12.71 -3.70
CA ILE A 31 -1.31 11.92 -2.63
C ILE A 31 -0.04 11.25 -3.15
N ALA A 32 0.98 11.19 -2.31
CA ALA A 32 2.19 10.39 -2.50
C ALA A 32 2.54 9.72 -1.17
N MET A 33 2.42 8.40 -1.11
CA MET A 33 2.53 7.64 0.14
C MET A 33 3.53 6.48 -0.03
N PRO A 34 4.66 6.48 0.71
CA PRO A 34 5.54 5.32 0.78
C PRO A 34 4.80 4.08 1.30
N ALA A 35 5.10 2.93 0.71
CA ALA A 35 4.46 1.67 1.04
C ALA A 35 5.38 0.46 0.85
N LEU A 36 5.06 -0.62 1.56
CA LEU A 36 5.67 -1.93 1.42
C LEU A 36 4.61 -2.98 1.06
N LEU A 37 4.97 -3.88 0.14
CA LEU A 37 4.29 -5.16 -0.07
C LEU A 37 5.18 -6.28 0.45
N VAL A 38 4.64 -7.16 1.29
CA VAL A 38 5.32 -8.39 1.72
C VAL A 38 4.56 -9.57 1.14
N PHE A 39 5.19 -10.28 0.21
CA PHE A 39 4.66 -11.47 -0.43
C PHE A 39 5.22 -12.73 0.23
N ARG A 40 4.35 -13.69 0.49
CA ARG A 40 4.74 -15.11 0.62
C ARG A 40 4.41 -15.80 -0.69
N LEU A 41 5.41 -16.45 -1.26
CA LEU A 41 5.30 -17.20 -2.51
C LEU A 41 5.30 -18.69 -2.22
N ARG A 42 4.48 -19.44 -2.96
CA ARG A 42 4.44 -20.90 -2.91
C ARG A 42 4.08 -21.41 -4.30
N ASP A 43 4.84 -22.40 -4.79
CA ASP A 43 4.62 -23.03 -6.10
C ASP A 43 4.54 -22.01 -7.25
N GLY A 44 5.41 -20.99 -7.21
CA GLY A 44 5.47 -19.91 -8.20
C GLY A 44 4.31 -18.91 -8.14
N ARG A 45 3.46 -18.95 -7.11
CA ARG A 45 2.29 -18.08 -6.95
C ARG A 45 2.35 -17.29 -5.64
N ILE A 46 1.65 -16.16 -5.59
CA ILE A 46 1.44 -15.41 -4.35
C ILE A 46 0.45 -16.18 -3.47
N ALA A 47 0.95 -16.72 -2.37
CA ALA A 47 0.15 -17.39 -1.36
C ALA A 47 -0.38 -16.43 -0.29
N HIS A 48 0.34 -15.33 -0.03
CA HIS A 48 -0.09 -14.29 0.90
C HIS A 48 0.48 -12.93 0.51
N LEU A 49 -0.27 -11.86 0.79
CA LEU A 49 0.18 -10.48 0.67
C LEU A 49 -0.16 -9.72 1.96
N ARG A 50 0.80 -8.95 2.48
CA ARG A 50 0.54 -7.87 3.44
C ARG A 50 0.99 -6.54 2.84
N THR A 51 0.19 -5.51 3.06
CA THR A 51 0.54 -4.14 2.71
C THR A 51 0.81 -3.34 3.97
N MET A 52 1.80 -2.45 3.91
CA MET A 52 2.06 -1.46 4.93
C MET A 52 2.14 -0.11 4.23
N THR A 53 1.33 0.85 4.66
CA THR A 53 1.20 2.17 4.03
C THR A 53 1.37 3.25 5.09
N ASP A 54 1.97 4.39 4.72
CA ASP A 54 2.06 5.56 5.61
C ASP A 54 0.71 6.30 5.72
N ASN A 55 -0.22 5.67 6.44
CA ASN A 55 -1.57 6.21 6.64
C ASN A 55 -1.55 7.55 7.40
N ALA A 56 -0.58 7.75 8.30
CA ALA A 56 -0.44 9.02 9.01
C ALA A 56 -0.05 10.15 8.05
N GLY A 57 0.88 9.89 7.12
CA GLY A 57 1.21 10.77 6.01
C GLY A 57 -0.01 11.08 5.13
N ALA A 58 -0.76 10.05 4.74
CA ALA A 58 -1.98 10.23 3.93
C ALA A 58 -3.02 11.12 4.62
N MET A 59 -3.25 10.96 5.92
CA MET A 59 -4.22 11.77 6.66
C MET A 59 -3.83 13.24 6.77
N ARG A 60 -2.53 13.59 6.76
CA ARG A 60 -2.10 15.00 6.71
C ARG A 60 -2.46 15.67 5.38
N VAL A 61 -2.51 14.91 4.29
CA VAL A 61 -2.93 15.42 2.97
C VAL A 61 -4.45 15.52 2.87
N ALA A 62 -5.16 14.60 3.51
CA ALA A 62 -6.62 14.55 3.52
C ALA A 62 -7.28 15.56 4.47
N ALA A 63 -6.52 16.16 5.40
CA ALA A 63 -6.94 17.31 6.20
C ALA A 63 -6.92 18.62 5.38
#